data_AF-A0A7V3QYA9-F1
#
_entry.id   AF-A0A7V3QYA9-F1
#
_cell.length_a   1.000
_cell.length_b   1.000
_cell.length_c   1.000
_cell.angle_alpha   90.00
_cell.angle_beta   90.00
_cell.angle_gamma   90.00
#
_symmetry.space_group_name_H-M   'P 1'
#
loop_
_entity.id
_entity.type
_entity.pdbx_description
1 polymer ?
#
loop_
_entity_poly.entity_id
_entity_poly.type
_entity_poly.pdbx_seq_one_letter_code
_entity_poly.pdbx_strand_id
1 'polypeptide(L)' 'NREASSIPPQYRHLIAVAAALGRGDALCARSQAHLAREAGATAEEILDAVRITRHLMASATFGAAEGILKDLAG' A
#
# COMPACT_ATOMS: atom_id res chain seq x y z
N ASN A 1 -25.45 -9.96 -4.93
CA ASN A 1 -24.72 -10.20 -6.20
C ASN A 1 -23.48 -9.30 -6.18
N ARG A 2 -22.32 -9.78 -5.71
CA ARG A 2 -21.07 -8.98 -5.83
C ARG A 2 -20.56 -9.24 -7.24
N GLU A 3 -20.53 -8.19 -8.06
CA GLU A 3 -19.89 -8.25 -9.38
C GLU A 3 -18.52 -8.90 -9.24
N ALA A 4 -18.24 -9.89 -10.08
CA ALA A 4 -16.93 -10.51 -10.13
C ALA A 4 -15.93 -9.44 -10.59
N SER A 5 -15.24 -8.82 -9.63
CA SER A 5 -14.19 -7.84 -9.89
C SER A 5 -13.21 -8.39 -10.93
N SER A 6 -12.89 -7.58 -11.94
CA SER A 6 -11.89 -7.92 -12.98
C SER A 6 -10.48 -8.10 -12.41
N ILE A 7 -10.22 -7.56 -11.22
CA ILE A 7 -8.94 -7.73 -10.51
C ILE A 7 -8.93 -9.09 -9.78
N PRO A 8 -7.93 -9.95 -10.05
CA PRO A 8 -7.75 -11.21 -9.34
C PRO A 8 -7.74 -11.06 -7.81
N PRO A 9 -8.28 -12.03 -7.05
CA PRO A 9 -8.42 -11.94 -5.59
C PRO A 9 -7.11 -11.60 -4.85
N GLN A 10 -5.99 -12.22 -5.23
CA GLN A 10 -4.69 -11.97 -4.61
C GLN A 10 -4.25 -10.52 -4.77
N TYR A 11 -4.46 -9.91 -5.94
CA TYR A 11 -4.07 -8.52 -6.19
C TYR A 11 -4.99 -7.53 -5.48
N ARG A 12 -6.28 -7.86 -5.30
CA ARG A 12 -7.17 -7.03 -4.47
C ARG A 12 -6.70 -6.95 -3.02
N HIS A 13 -6.27 -8.08 -2.46
CA HIS A 13 -5.72 -8.10 -1.10
C HIS A 13 -4.37 -7.39 -1.01
N LEU A 14 -3.48 -7.52 -2.00
CA LEU A 14 -2.21 -6.78 -2.05
C LEU A 14 -2.42 -5.26 -2.15
N ILE A 15 -3.39 -4.80 -2.94
CA ILE A 15 -3.80 -3.38 -2.97
C ILE A 15 -4.31 -2.94 -1.58
N ALA A 16 -5.10 -3.78 -0.92
CA ALA A 16 -5.59 -3.49 0.43
C ALA A 16 -4.46 -3.47 1.49
N VAL A 17 -3.42 -4.32 1.35
CA VAL A 17 -2.19 -4.26 2.16
C VAL A 17 -1.54 -2.89 2.00
N ALA A 18 -1.28 -2.46 0.77
CA ALA A 18 -0.64 -1.18 0.48
C ALA A 18 -1.45 0.01 1.03
N ALA A 19 -2.78 0.00 0.83
CA ALA A 19 -3.67 1.04 1.34
C ALA A 19 -3.70 1.10 2.88
N ALA A 20 -3.70 -0.05 3.56
CA ALA A 20 -3.67 -0.11 5.02
C ALA A 20 -2.33 0.42 5.57
N LEU A 21 -1.22 -0.01 4.98
CA LEU A 21 0.13 0.46 5.34
C LEU A 21 0.30 1.97 5.13
N GLY A 22 -0.19 2.51 4.01
CA GLY A 22 -0.13 3.96 3.73
C GLY A 22 -0.89 4.82 4.75
N ARG A 23 -1.85 4.23 5.47
CA ARG A 23 -2.58 4.89 6.58
C ARG A 23 -2.02 4.57 7.96
N GLY A 24 -0.96 3.77 8.06
CA GLY A 24 -0.41 3.32 9.34
C GLY A 24 -1.23 2.24 10.06
N ASP A 25 -2.18 1.59 9.37
CA ASP A 25 -3.02 0.53 9.95
C ASP A 25 -2.35 -0.85 9.80
N ALA A 26 -1.46 -1.14 10.75
CA ALA A 26 -0.68 -2.38 10.74
C ALA A 26 -1.53 -3.65 10.92
N LEU A 27 -2.64 -3.59 11.68
CA LEU A 27 -3.51 -4.74 11.90
C LEU A 27 -4.27 -5.10 10.63
N CYS A 28 -4.83 -4.10 9.94
CA CYS A 28 -5.51 -4.32 8.67
C CYS A 28 -4.52 -4.81 7.60
N ALA A 29 -3.32 -4.21 7.52
CA ALA A 29 -2.28 -4.66 6.60
C ALA A 29 -1.91 -6.13 6.81
N ARG A 30 -1.76 -6.55 8.08
CA ARG A 30 -1.49 -7.95 8.42
C ARG A 30 -2.63 -8.88 8.00
N SER A 31 -3.87 -8.51 8.32
CA SER A 31 -5.04 -9.30 7.94
C SER A 31 -5.16 -9.46 6.42
N GLN A 32 -4.97 -8.37 5.66
CA GLN A 32 -5.00 -8.41 4.20
C GLN A 32 -3.82 -9.21 3.61
N ALA A 33 -2.64 -9.20 4.23
CA ALA A 33 -1.52 -10.03 3.80
C ALA A 33 -1.82 -11.53 3.97
N HIS A 34 -2.49 -11.92 5.06
CA HIS A 34 -2.96 -13.30 5.23
C HIS A 34 -3.98 -13.69 4.16
N LEU A 35 -4.98 -12.85 3.89
CA LEU A 35 -5.97 -13.11 2.82
C LEU A 35 -5.32 -13.16 1.43
N ALA A 36 -4.29 -12.34 1.18
CA ALA A 36 -3.53 -12.38 -0.07
C ALA A 36 -2.81 -13.73 -0.24
N ARG A 37 -2.16 -14.23 0.83
CA ARG A 37 -1.52 -15.57 0.83
C ARG A 37 -2.52 -16.67 0.54
N GLU A 38 -3.68 -16.65 1.20
CA GLU A 38 -4.76 -17.62 0.99
C GLU A 38 -5.32 -17.56 -0.45
N ALA A 39 -5.33 -16.38 -1.06
CA ALA A 39 -5.71 -16.16 -2.45
C ALA A 39 -4.62 -16.51 -3.48
N GLY A 40 -3.43 -16.94 -3.04
CA GLY A 40 -2.34 -17.40 -3.91
C GLY A 40 -1.18 -16.42 -4.10
N ALA A 41 -1.15 -15.27 -3.40
CA ALA A 41 0.01 -14.37 -3.44
C ALA A 41 1.26 -15.04 -2.85
N THR A 42 2.40 -14.81 -3.47
CA THR A 42 3.71 -15.18 -2.95
C THR A 42 4.13 -14.25 -1.80
N ALA A 43 5.11 -14.69 -1.00
CA ALA A 43 5.70 -13.81 0.02
C ALA A 43 6.42 -12.61 -0.61
N GLU A 44 7.01 -12.79 -1.79
CA GLU A 44 7.70 -11.71 -2.52
C GLU A 44 6.70 -10.65 -3.02
N GLU A 45 5.53 -11.04 -3.55
CA GLU A 45 4.50 -10.07 -3.96
C GLU A 45 3.99 -9.22 -2.78
N ILE A 46 3.91 -9.80 -1.57
CA ILE A 46 3.55 -9.04 -0.35
C ILE A 46 4.69 -8.10 0.03
N LEU A 47 5.93 -8.56 -0.04
CA LEU A 47 7.10 -7.73 0.23
C LEU A 47 7.21 -6.56 -0.76
N ASP A 48 6.89 -6.78 -2.03
CA ASP A 48 6.85 -5.75 -3.06
C ASP A 48 5.75 -4.72 -2.76
N ALA A 49 4.56 -5.15 -2.32
CA ALA A 49 3.52 -4.21 -1.88
C ALA A 49 4.00 -3.33 -0.70
N VAL A 50 4.76 -3.88 0.24
CA VAL A 50 5.39 -3.14 1.36
C VAL A 50 6.43 -2.14 0.84
N ARG A 51 7.33 -2.58 -0.06
CA ARG A 51 8.38 -1.74 -0.65
C ARG A 51 7.79 -0.58 -1.46
N ILE A 52 6.78 -0.85 -2.27
CA ILE A 52 6.03 0.15 -3.04
C ILE A 52 5.42 1.18 -2.08
N THR A 53 4.75 0.72 -1.02
CA THR A 53 4.13 1.62 -0.05
C THR A 53 5.17 2.50 0.64
N ARG A 54 6.30 1.93 1.08
CA ARG A 54 7.40 2.70 1.67
C ARG A 54 7.89 3.79 0.73
N HIS A 55 8.10 3.48 -0.54
CA HIS A 55 8.56 4.44 -1.53
C HIS A 55 7.54 5.56 -1.76
N LEU A 56 6.26 5.22 -1.89
CA LEU A 56 5.18 6.20 -2.07
C LEU A 56 5.07 7.14 -0.87
N MET A 57 5.16 6.62 0.36
CA MET A 57 5.12 7.42 1.58
C MET A 57 6.32 8.38 1.68
N ALA A 58 7.51 7.92 1.34
CA ALA A 58 8.70 8.77 1.28
C ALA A 58 8.55 9.88 0.23
N SER A 59 8.07 9.54 -0.97
CA SER A 59 7.82 10.49 -2.05
C SER A 59 6.80 11.55 -1.66
N ALA A 60 5.67 11.15 -1.05
CA ALA A 60 4.65 12.08 -0.55
C ALA A 60 5.20 13.03 0.51
N THR A 61 6.09 12.53 1.39
CA THR A 61 6.73 13.34 2.43
C THR A 61 7.65 14.40 1.80
N PHE A 62 8.46 14.03 0.81
CA PHE A 62 9.33 14.98 0.13
C PHE A 62 8.56 16.02 -0.68
N GLY A 63 7.49 15.62 -1.37
CA GLY A 63 6.62 16.56 -2.09
C GLY A 63 5.96 17.58 -1.15
N ALA A 64 5.50 17.16 0.02
CA ALA A 64 4.97 18.07 1.03
C ALA A 64 6.04 19.01 1.60
N ALA A 65 7.25 18.50 1.84
CA ALA A 65 8.38 19.29 2.33
C ALA A 65 8.84 20.34 1.31
N GLU A 66 8.75 20.07 0.01
CA GLU A 66 9.12 21.04 -1.03
C GLU A 66 8.30 22.33 -0.94
N GLY A 67 6.99 22.23 -0.67
CA GLY A 67 6.14 23.40 -0.44
C GLY A 67 6.61 24.22 0.77
N ILE A 68 6.87 23.55 1.90
CA ILE A 68 7.38 24.18 3.12
C ILE A 68 8.73 24.88 2.86
N LEU A 69 9.62 24.23 2.12
CA LEU A 69 10.93 24.80 1.78
C LEU A 69 10.80 26.03 0.88
N LYS A 70 9.86 26.04 -0.08
CA LYS A 70 9.57 27.21 -0.91
C LYS A 70 9.03 28.35 -0.06
N ASP A 71 8.08 28.09 0.84
CA ASP A 71 7.52 29.09 1.74
C ASP A 71 8.58 29.72 2.66
N LEU A 72 9.57 28.91 3.11
CA LEU A 72 10.67 29.38 3.94
C LEU A 72 11.76 30.13 3.15
N ALA A 73 11.90 29.87 1.85
CA ALA A 73 12.93 30.48 1.01
C ALA A 73 12.58 31.89 0.50
N GLY A 74 11.30 32.27 0.53
CA GLY A 74 10.80 33.58 0.08
C GLY A 74 10.29 33.58 -1.36
#